data_AF-A0AAJ5QMJ9-F1
#
_entry.id   AF-A0AAJ5QMJ9-F1
#
_cell.length_a   1.000
_cell.length_b   1.000
_cell.length_c   1.000
_cell.angle_alpha   90.00
_cell.angle_beta   90.00
_cell.angle_gamma   90.00
#
_symmetry.space_group_name_H-M   'P 1'
#
loop_
_entity.id
_entity.type
_entity.pdbx_description
1 polymer ?
#
loop_
_entity_poly.entity_id
_entity_poly.type
_entity_poly.pdbx_seq_one_letter_code
_entity_poly.pdbx_strand_id
1 'polypeptide(L)'
;MYITEIDIDHYALELRRIAAGYQTGEKLQDVKKRVDGLIDTLKMTLASDAQLQVQKWSELAEALSHYMKNTADPDWTTIMAYAKRKVNRSKQNAMFRRKRFKN
;
A
#
# COMPACT_ATOMS: atom_id res chain seq x y z
N MET A 1 -18.99 19.39 -3.93
CA MET A 1 -18.05 18.73 -3.00
C MET A 1 -17.38 17.62 -3.78
N TYR A 2 -16.17 17.82 -4.28
CA TYR A 2 -15.49 16.80 -5.09
C TYR A 2 -15.10 15.67 -4.14
N ILE A 3 -15.85 14.57 -4.17
CA ILE A 3 -15.37 13.30 -3.64
C ILE A 3 -14.22 12.93 -4.58
N THR A 4 -12.98 13.23 -4.19
CA THR A 4 -11.81 12.62 -4.83
C THR A 4 -11.91 11.14 -4.54
N GLU A 5 -12.48 10.41 -5.48
CA GLU A 5 -12.57 8.96 -5.44
C GLU A 5 -11.13 8.42 -5.32
N ILE A 6 -10.85 7.73 -4.22
CA ILE A 6 -9.50 7.21 -3.96
C ILE A 6 -9.30 6.00 -4.88
N ASP A 7 -8.57 6.23 -5.95
CA ASP A 7 -8.18 5.25 -6.97
C ASP A 7 -7.07 4.33 -6.43
N ILE A 8 -7.46 3.16 -5.93
CA ILE A 8 -6.54 2.16 -5.38
C ILE A 8 -5.71 1.49 -6.48
N ASP A 9 -6.22 1.40 -7.70
CA ASP A 9 -5.51 0.79 -8.81
C ASP A 9 -4.31 1.64 -9.22
N HIS A 10 -4.46 2.97 -9.16
CA HIS A 10 -3.34 3.90 -9.31
C HIS A 10 -2.22 3.61 -8.29
N TYR A 11 -2.54 3.51 -7.00
CA TYR A 11 -1.55 3.21 -5.97
C TYR A 11 -0.89 1.82 -6.14
N ALA A 12 -1.68 0.83 -6.56
CA ALA A 12 -1.16 -0.51 -6.85
C ALA A 12 -0.19 -0.50 -8.04
N LEU A 13 -0.51 0.27 -9.10
CA LEU A 13 0.35 0.47 -10.27
C LEU A 13 1.63 1.23 -9.93
N GLU A 14 1.57 2.25 -9.08
CA GLU A 14 2.76 2.98 -8.65
C GLU A 14 3.69 2.11 -7.81
N LEU A 15 3.16 1.30 -6.88
CA LEU A 15 3.96 0.31 -6.15
C LEU A 15 4.64 -0.67 -7.12
N ARG A 16 3.92 -1.08 -8.16
CA ARG A 16 4.43 -1.95 -9.23
C ARG A 16 5.63 -1.30 -9.95
N ARG A 17 5.52 -0.02 -10.31
CA ARG A 17 6.60 0.75 -10.95
C ARG A 17 7.81 0.89 -10.03
N ILE A 18 7.60 1.16 -8.75
CA ILE A 18 8.67 1.26 -7.76
C ILE A 18 9.43 -0.08 -7.64
N ALA A 19 8.73 -1.22 -7.64
CA ALA A 19 9.37 -2.53 -7.62
C ALA A 19 10.19 -2.81 -8.88
N ALA A 20 9.71 -2.40 -10.06
CA ALA A 20 10.47 -2.49 -11.31
C ALA A 20 11.81 -1.74 -11.22
N GLY A 21 11.82 -0.58 -10.54
CA GLY A 21 13.04 0.19 -10.28
C GLY A 21 14.13 -0.64 -9.60
N TYR A 22 13.75 -1.43 -8.58
CA TYR A 22 14.71 -2.31 -7.90
C TYR A 22 15.28 -3.38 -8.83
N GLN A 23 14.46 -3.97 -9.70
CA GLN A 23 14.92 -4.95 -10.69
C GLN A 23 15.93 -4.37 -11.68
N THR A 24 15.83 -3.06 -11.96
CA THR A 24 16.75 -2.36 -12.87
C THR A 24 18.04 -1.88 -12.19
N GLY A 25 18.29 -2.27 -10.95
CA GLY A 25 19.53 -1.96 -10.22
C GLY A 25 19.46 -0.73 -9.32
N GLU A 26 18.26 -0.19 -9.06
CA GLU A 26 18.12 0.84 -8.03
C GLU A 26 18.46 0.29 -6.63
N LYS A 27 18.91 1.15 -5.72
CA LYS A 27 19.25 0.72 -4.36
C LYS A 27 17.98 0.37 -3.57
N LEU A 28 17.98 -0.79 -2.92
CA LEU A 28 16.87 -1.27 -2.08
C LEU A 28 16.35 -0.22 -1.07
N GLN A 29 17.26 0.55 -0.47
CA GLN A 29 16.90 1.58 0.52
C GLN A 29 16.08 2.72 -0.11
N ASP A 30 16.44 3.16 -1.31
CA ASP A 30 15.77 4.27 -1.98
C ASP A 30 14.42 3.83 -2.55
N VAL A 31 14.35 2.60 -3.06
CA VAL A 31 13.09 1.96 -3.45
C VAL A 31 12.13 1.87 -2.25
N LYS A 32 12.61 1.43 -1.07
CA LYS A 32 11.80 1.36 0.15
C LYS A 32 11.30 2.74 0.61
N LYS A 33 12.13 3.79 0.50
CA LYS A 33 11.71 5.17 0.81
C LYS A 33 10.56 5.62 -0.10
N ARG A 34 10.60 5.28 -1.40
CA ARG A 34 9.51 5.61 -2.33
C ARG A 34 8.23 4.84 -1.99
N VAL A 35 8.33 3.55 -1.63
CA VAL A 35 7.18 2.79 -1.11
C VAL A 35 6.58 3.47 0.11
N ASP A 36 7.42 3.88 1.07
CA ASP A 36 6.98 4.56 2.29
C ASP A 36 6.29 5.89 1.98
N GLY A 37 6.87 6.73 1.13
CA GLY A 37 6.28 8.00 0.72
C GLY A 37 4.91 7.83 0.03
N LEU A 38 4.76 6.80 -0.81
CA LEU A 38 3.49 6.52 -1.48
C LEU A 38 2.42 6.05 -0.48
N ILE A 39 2.79 5.20 0.48
CA ILE A 39 1.88 4.74 1.53
C ILE A 39 1.47 5.88 2.46
N ASP A 40 2.40 6.77 2.82
CA ASP A 40 2.11 7.95 3.62
C ASP A 40 1.19 8.92 2.88
N THR A 41 1.38 9.09 1.57
CA THR A 41 0.47 9.87 0.73
C THR A 41 -0.94 9.30 0.77
N LEU A 42 -1.12 7.99 0.52
CA LEU A 42 -2.44 7.36 0.61
C LEU A 42 -3.05 7.51 2.00
N LYS A 43 -2.25 7.37 3.06
CA LYS A 43 -2.69 7.55 4.44
C LYS A 43 -3.19 8.96 4.71
N MET A 44 -2.55 9.99 4.15
CA MET A 44 -3.01 11.38 4.25
C MET A 44 -4.31 11.60 3.47
N THR A 45 -4.42 11.02 2.26
CA THR A 45 -5.63 11.11 1.41
C THR A 45 -6.85 10.46 2.06
N LEU A 46 -6.67 9.35 2.79
CA LEU A 46 -7.77 8.61 3.43
C LEU A 46 -8.44 9.34 4.61
N ALA A 47 -7.94 10.52 5.01
CA ALA A 47 -8.44 11.32 6.13
C ALA A 47 -8.63 10.49 7.42
N SER A 48 -9.42 10.94 8.39
CA SER A 48 -9.61 10.24 9.69
C SER A 48 -10.74 9.21 9.69
N ASP A 49 -11.37 8.93 8.55
CA ASP A 49 -12.44 7.93 8.48
C ASP A 49 -11.87 6.51 8.60
N ALA A 50 -12.06 5.90 9.77
CA ALA A 50 -11.54 4.59 10.06
C ALA A 50 -12.20 3.47 9.23
N GLN A 51 -13.44 3.63 8.78
CA GLN A 51 -14.11 2.65 7.94
C GLN A 51 -13.59 2.71 6.51
N LEU A 52 -13.50 3.92 5.93
CA LEU A 52 -12.92 4.13 4.61
C LEU A 52 -11.46 3.66 4.55
N GLN A 53 -10.66 3.98 5.58
CA GLN A 53 -9.30 3.47 5.71
C GLN A 53 -9.24 1.94 5.66
N VAL A 54 -10.05 1.25 6.47
CA VAL A 54 -10.03 -0.22 6.50
C VAL A 54 -10.43 -0.82 5.15
N GLN A 55 -11.42 -0.24 4.49
CA GLN A 55 -11.85 -0.66 3.16
C GLN A 55 -10.70 -0.49 2.15
N LYS A 56 -10.18 0.72 2.02
CA LYS A 56 -9.16 1.07 1.01
C LYS A 56 -7.83 0.35 1.23
N TRP A 57 -7.41 0.15 2.49
CA TRP A 57 -6.24 -0.70 2.78
C TRP A 57 -6.49 -2.19 2.48
N SER A 58 -7.73 -2.66 2.56
CA SER A 58 -8.07 -4.04 2.18
C SER A 58 -8.03 -4.22 0.68
N GLU A 59 -8.63 -3.29 -0.08
CA GLU A 59 -8.59 -3.26 -1.55
C GLU A 59 -7.13 -3.27 -2.05
N LEU A 60 -6.26 -2.42 -1.47
CA LEU A 60 -4.85 -2.38 -1.86
C LEU A 60 -4.10 -3.67 -1.51
N ALA A 61 -4.38 -4.28 -0.35
CA ALA A 61 -3.74 -5.54 0.04
C ALA A 61 -4.11 -6.70 -0.90
N GLU A 62 -5.35 -6.71 -1.38
CA GLU A 62 -5.86 -7.68 -2.36
C GLU A 62 -5.20 -7.46 -3.73
N ALA A 63 -5.20 -6.22 -4.23
CA ALA A 63 -4.52 -5.83 -5.47
C ALA A 63 -3.04 -6.26 -5.47
N LEU A 64 -2.32 -6.00 -4.39
CA LEU A 64 -0.91 -6.41 -4.25
C LEU A 64 -0.74 -7.92 -4.22
N SER A 65 -1.71 -8.67 -3.72
CA SER A 65 -1.64 -10.13 -3.67
C SER A 65 -1.70 -10.75 -5.07
N HIS A 66 -2.42 -10.13 -6.01
CA HIS A 66 -2.43 -10.56 -7.41
C HIS A 66 -1.06 -10.43 -8.11
N TYR A 67 -0.20 -9.53 -7.62
CA TYR A 67 1.15 -9.33 -8.15
C TYR A 67 2.20 -10.26 -7.51
N MET A 68 1.84 -11.03 -6.49
CA MET A 68 2.75 -11.96 -5.79
C MET A 68 2.63 -13.41 -6.31
N LYS A 69 2.71 -13.59 -7.64
CA LYS A 69 2.70 -14.95 -8.25
C LYS A 69 4.03 -15.67 -7.98
N ASN A 70 4.00 -17.00 -7.92
CA ASN A 70 5.19 -17.83 -7.63
C ASN A 70 6.33 -17.70 -8.65
N THR A 71 6.07 -17.15 -9.84
CA THR A 71 7.06 -16.90 -10.89
C THR A 71 7.55 -15.46 -10.90
N ALA A 72 7.17 -14.65 -9.91
CA ALA A 72 7.65 -13.28 -9.80
C ALA A 72 9.14 -13.28 -9.44
N ASP A 73 9.85 -12.35 -10.04
CA ASP A 73 11.27 -12.12 -9.78
C ASP A 73 11.55 -11.88 -8.28
N PRO A 74 12.69 -12.36 -7.73
CA PRO A 74 12.98 -12.25 -6.30
C PRO A 74 13.08 -10.80 -5.79
N ASP A 75 13.64 -9.91 -6.60
CA ASP A 75 13.80 -8.50 -6.26
C ASP A 75 12.43 -7.81 -6.26
N TRP A 76 11.63 -8.06 -7.28
CA TRP A 76 10.23 -7.65 -7.30
C TRP A 76 9.45 -8.10 -6.07
N THR A 77 9.57 -9.39 -5.74
CA THR A 77 8.86 -10.02 -4.62
C THR A 77 9.27 -9.38 -3.29
N THR A 78 10.54 -9.02 -3.14
CA THR A 78 11.07 -8.34 -1.96
C THR A 78 10.37 -7.00 -1.71
N ILE A 79 10.20 -6.20 -2.76
CA ILE A 79 9.53 -4.90 -2.66
C ILE A 79 8.02 -5.04 -2.44
N MET A 80 7.36 -5.94 -3.18
CA MET A 80 5.93 -6.21 -3.02
C MET A 80 5.59 -6.73 -1.63
N ALA A 81 6.41 -7.63 -1.08
CA ALA A 81 6.24 -8.13 0.29
C ALA A 81 6.47 -7.01 1.33
N TYR A 82 7.41 -6.10 1.09
CA TYR A 82 7.61 -4.92 1.94
C TYR A 82 6.38 -4.01 1.93
N ALA A 83 5.88 -3.65 0.75
CA ALA A 83 4.68 -2.83 0.58
C ALA A 83 3.45 -3.47 1.26
N LYS A 84 3.20 -4.77 1.03
CA LYS A 84 2.08 -5.50 1.63
C LYS A 84 2.14 -5.50 3.16
N ARG A 85 3.34 -5.67 3.76
CA ARG A 85 3.50 -5.57 5.23
C ARG A 85 3.09 -4.20 5.76
N LYS A 86 3.48 -3.12 5.07
CA LYS A 86 3.13 -1.75 5.45
C LYS A 86 1.62 -1.50 5.32
N VAL A 87 1.01 -1.92 4.21
CA VAL A 87 -0.45 -1.84 3.98
C VAL A 87 -1.21 -2.59 5.08
N ASN A 88 -0.81 -3.82 5.40
CA ASN A 88 -1.44 -4.61 6.46
C ASN A 88 -1.31 -3.95 7.84
N ARG A 89 -0.15 -3.36 8.16
CA ARG A 89 0.04 -2.60 9.40
C ARG A 89 -0.89 -1.38 9.45
N SER A 90 -1.02 -0.64 8.34
CA SER A 90 -1.94 0.50 8.25
C SER A 90 -3.40 0.09 8.43
N LYS A 91 -3.81 -1.03 7.81
CA LYS A 91 -5.13 -1.65 8.01
C LYS A 91 -5.39 -1.99 9.47
N GLN A 92 -4.46 -2.69 10.13
CA GLN A 92 -4.58 -3.08 11.54
C GLN A 92 -4.73 -1.85 12.45
N ASN A 93 -3.94 -0.80 12.21
CA ASN A 93 -4.04 0.44 12.96
C ASN A 93 -5.40 1.13 12.77
N ALA A 94 -5.93 1.16 11.54
CA ALA A 94 -7.25 1.70 11.26
C ALA A 94 -8.37 0.87 11.94
N MET A 95 -8.27 -0.46 11.89
CA MET A 95 -9.19 -1.36 12.60
C MET A 95 -9.18 -1.12 14.11
N PHE A 96 -8.00 -0.96 14.71
CA PHE A 96 -7.87 -0.69 16.14
C PHE A 96 -8.54 0.63 16.52
N ARG A 97 -8.30 1.70 15.74
CA ARG A 97 -8.99 2.99 15.92
C ARG A 97 -10.52 2.84 15.81
N ARG A 98 -11.01 2.16 14.77
CA ARG A 98 -12.44 1.91 14.57
C ARG A 98 -13.08 1.21 15.78
N LYS A 99 -12.40 0.21 16.36
CA LYS A 99 -12.88 -0.50 17.57
C LYS A 99 -12.88 0.40 18.81
N ARG A 100 -11.86 1.27 18.96
CA ARG A 100 -11.70 2.16 20.12
C ARG A 100 -12.75 3.27 20.19
N PHE A 101 -13.19 3.79 19.04
CA PHE A 101 -14.17 4.89 18.96
C PHE A 101 -15.62 4.41 18.73
N LYS A 102 -15.89 3.12 18.97
CA LYS A 102 -17.23 2.52 18.87
C LYS A 102 -18.03 2.58 20.20
N ASN A 103 -17.55 3.38 21.16
CA ASN A 103 -18.23 3.70 22.43
C ASN A 103 -18.86 5.09 22.34
#